data_AF-A0A4R0HCI8-F1
#
_entry.id   AF-A0A4R0HCI8-F1
#
_cell.length_a   1.000
_cell.length_b   1.000
_cell.length_c   1.000
_cell.angle_alpha   90.00
_cell.angle_beta   90.00
_cell.angle_gamma   90.00
#
_symmetry.space_group_name_H-M   'P 1'
#
loop_
_entity.id
_entity.type
_entity.pdbx_description
1 polymer ?
#
loop_
_entity_poly.entity_id
_entity_poly.type
_entity_poly.pdbx_seq_one_letter_code
_entity_poly.pdbx_strand_id
1 'polypeptide(L)'
;MVVGRDQRREARRARFQQEFGRNATVALELIELTELAWHDCYNEPTFSDEILDDLLLVAGGSIQNLVHGAWLAVTDWRDLRVAANELRSP
;
A
#
# COMPACT_ATOMS: atom_id res chain seq x y z
N MET A 1 -12.97 -5.27 -15.91
CA MET A 1 -13.64 -4.06 -15.37
C MET A 1 -12.75 -3.55 -14.26
N VAL A 2 -12.25 -2.31 -14.37
CA VAL A 2 -11.46 -1.72 -13.28
C VAL A 2 -12.42 -1.40 -12.14
N VAL A 3 -12.24 -2.06 -11.00
CA VAL A 3 -13.00 -1.77 -9.77
C VAL A 3 -12.76 -0.31 -9.39
N GLY A 4 -13.80 0.47 -9.14
CA GLY A 4 -13.66 1.88 -8.78
C GLY A 4 -12.92 2.08 -7.44
N ARG A 5 -12.28 3.24 -7.25
CA ARG A 5 -11.54 3.57 -6.02
C ARG A 5 -12.38 3.38 -4.76
N ASP A 6 -13.62 3.85 -4.76
CA ASP A 6 -14.54 3.73 -3.61
C ASP A 6 -14.82 2.27 -3.25
N GLN A 7 -14.94 1.40 -4.25
CA GLN A 7 -15.14 -0.03 -4.05
C GLN A 7 -13.88 -0.72 -3.51
N ARG A 8 -12.68 -0.32 -3.96
CA ARG A 8 -11.40 -0.78 -3.37
C ARG A 8 -11.26 -0.31 -1.93
N ARG A 9 -11.60 0.95 -1.63
CA ARG A 9 -11.58 1.51 -0.27
C ARG A 9 -12.49 0.73 0.66
N GLU A 10 -13.71 0.43 0.22
CA GLU A 10 -14.67 -0.37 0.99
C GLU A 10 -14.12 -1.77 1.27
N ALA A 11 -13.59 -2.45 0.24
CA ALA A 11 -13.04 -3.80 0.37
C ALA A 11 -11.84 -3.87 1.33
N ARG A 12 -11.02 -2.82 1.40
CA ARG A 12 -9.83 -2.76 2.27
C ARG A 12 -10.14 -2.30 3.70
N ARG A 13 -11.31 -1.69 3.96
CA ARG A 13 -11.60 -1.03 5.24
C ARG A 13 -11.43 -1.94 6.44
N ALA A 14 -11.95 -3.16 6.40
CA ALA A 14 -11.88 -4.09 7.53
C ALA A 14 -10.42 -4.47 7.86
N ARG A 15 -9.61 -4.78 6.84
CA ARG A 15 -8.18 -5.11 7.00
C ARG A 15 -7.41 -3.94 7.61
N PHE A 16 -7.59 -2.74 7.08
CA PHE A 16 -6.90 -1.55 7.56
C PHE A 16 -7.31 -1.18 8.99
N GLN A 17 -8.56 -1.42 9.36
CA GLN A 17 -9.03 -1.24 10.73
C GLN A 17 -8.34 -2.20 11.71
N GLN A 18 -8.12 -3.45 11.30
CA GLN A 18 -7.41 -4.44 12.12
C GLN A 18 -5.92 -4.09 12.28
N GLU A 19 -5.28 -3.61 11.22
CA GLU A 19 -3.83 -3.42 11.17
C GLU A 19 -3.38 -2.06 11.73
N PHE A 20 -4.12 -0.98 11.47
CA PHE A 20 -3.73 0.39 11.86
C PHE A 20 -4.62 0.99 12.97
N GLY A 21 -5.70 0.31 13.36
CA GLY A 21 -6.58 0.74 14.44
C GLY A 21 -7.15 2.16 14.20
N ARG A 22 -6.81 3.10 15.09
CA ARG A 22 -7.28 4.51 14.99
C ARG A 22 -6.74 5.23 13.75
N ASN A 23 -5.65 4.74 13.16
CA ASN A 23 -5.02 5.34 11.99
C ASN A 23 -5.51 4.75 10.67
N ALA A 24 -6.49 3.82 10.69
CA ALA A 24 -6.97 3.12 9.49
C ALA A 24 -7.42 4.05 8.37
N THR A 25 -8.14 5.13 8.70
CA THR A 25 -8.59 6.13 7.72
C THR A 25 -7.40 6.80 7.02
N VAL A 26 -6.40 7.23 7.79
CA VAL A 26 -5.19 7.88 7.25
C VAL A 26 -4.36 6.90 6.41
N ALA A 27 -4.27 5.64 6.83
CA ALA A 27 -3.60 4.59 6.05
C ALA A 27 -4.30 4.34 4.70
N LEU A 28 -5.64 4.32 4.67
CA LEU A 28 -6.40 4.19 3.42
C LEU A 28 -6.21 5.39 2.50
N GLU A 29 -6.21 6.61 3.04
CA GLU A 29 -5.94 7.84 2.28
C GLU A 29 -4.54 7.82 1.67
N LEU A 30 -3.54 7.36 2.44
CA LEU A 30 -2.18 7.22 1.94
C LEU A 30 -2.10 6.17 0.82
N ILE A 31 -2.79 5.05 0.94
CA ILE A 31 -2.86 4.04 -0.13
C ILE A 31 -3.50 4.59 -1.40
N GLU A 32 -4.59 5.37 -1.27
CA GLU A 32 -5.20 6.02 -2.42
C GLU A 32 -4.26 7.05 -3.06
N LEU A 33 -3.50 7.79 -2.26
CA LEU A 33 -2.47 8.70 -2.76
C LEU A 33 -1.36 7.94 -3.51
N THR A 34 -0.94 6.79 -2.98
CA THR A 34 0.03 5.90 -3.63
C THR A 34 -0.52 5.36 -4.95
N GLU A 35 -1.82 5.00 -5.05
CA GLU A 35 -2.42 4.58 -6.32
C GLU A 35 -2.43 5.71 -7.37
N LEU A 36 -2.64 6.96 -6.96
CA LEU A 36 -2.53 8.11 -7.84
C LEU A 36 -1.09 8.30 -8.35
N ALA A 37 -0.11 8.24 -7.45
CA ALA A 37 1.30 8.33 -7.85
C ALA A 37 1.74 7.12 -8.70
N TRP A 38 1.25 5.92 -8.41
CA TRP A 38 1.50 4.70 -9.18
C TRP A 38 1.04 4.86 -10.64
N HIS A 39 -0.13 5.46 -10.86
CA HIS A 39 -0.62 5.77 -12.19
C HIS A 39 0.35 6.66 -12.96
N ASP A 40 0.91 7.69 -12.33
CA ASP A 40 1.84 8.59 -13.00
C ASP A 40 3.21 7.91 -13.28
N CYS A 41 3.66 7.03 -12.39
CA CYS A 41 4.95 6.32 -12.53
C CYS A 41 4.90 5.13 -13.51
N TYR A 42 3.80 4.38 -13.53
CA TYR A 42 3.71 3.08 -14.21
C TYR A 42 2.56 3.01 -15.24
N ASN A 43 1.76 4.07 -15.40
CA ASN A 43 0.60 4.12 -16.31
C ASN A 43 -0.45 3.01 -16.03
N GLU A 44 -0.57 2.62 -14.77
CA GLU A 44 -1.53 1.63 -14.28
C GLU A 44 -2.48 2.28 -13.26
N PRO A 45 -3.80 2.04 -13.34
CA PRO A 45 -4.78 2.74 -12.49
C PRO A 45 -4.76 2.30 -11.00
N THR A 46 -4.08 1.21 -10.68
CA THR A 46 -3.88 0.67 -9.33
C THR A 46 -2.73 -0.32 -9.38
N PHE A 47 -1.99 -0.45 -8.29
CA PHE A 47 -1.06 -1.56 -8.11
C PHE A 47 -1.80 -2.87 -7.82
N SER A 48 -1.10 -3.99 -7.98
CA SER A 48 -1.61 -5.35 -7.69
C SER A 48 -1.74 -5.62 -6.19
N ASP A 49 -2.49 -6.66 -5.83
CA ASP A 49 -2.63 -7.08 -4.43
C ASP A 49 -1.30 -7.50 -3.81
N GLU A 50 -0.35 -8.00 -4.59
CA GLU A 50 0.98 -8.34 -4.09
C GLU A 50 1.77 -7.10 -3.63
N ILE A 51 1.68 -5.99 -4.38
CA ILE A 51 2.30 -4.72 -3.98
C ILE A 51 1.61 -4.17 -2.72
N LEU A 52 0.29 -4.32 -2.62
CA LEU A 52 -0.44 -3.96 -1.40
C LEU A 52 0.04 -4.79 -0.20
N ASP A 53 0.25 -6.09 -0.39
CA ASP A 53 0.73 -6.97 0.68
C ASP A 53 2.17 -6.64 1.10
N ASP A 54 3.05 -6.31 0.15
CA ASP A 54 4.40 -5.81 0.47
C ASP A 54 4.35 -4.48 1.24
N LEU A 55 3.51 -3.52 0.79
CA LEU A 55 3.31 -2.24 1.47
C LEU A 55 2.89 -2.42 2.92
N LEU A 56 1.93 -3.32 3.16
CA LEU A 56 1.39 -3.58 4.48
C LEU A 56 2.38 -4.35 5.36
N LEU A 57 3.11 -5.31 4.79
CA LEU A 57 4.18 -6.00 5.50
C LEU A 57 5.28 -5.04 5.95
N VAL A 58 5.75 -4.15 5.07
CA VAL A 58 6.75 -3.13 5.40
C VAL A 58 6.20 -2.12 6.40
N ALA A 59 4.92 -1.76 6.28
CA ALA A 59 4.27 -0.84 7.21
C ALA A 59 4.20 -1.41 8.64
N GLY A 60 3.87 -2.69 8.81
CA GLY A 60 3.74 -3.33 10.13
C GLY A 60 2.79 -2.56 11.06
N GLY A 61 1.70 -2.01 10.54
CA GLY A 61 0.75 -1.18 11.29
C GLY A 61 1.20 0.26 11.61
N SER A 62 2.38 0.71 11.14
CA SER A 62 2.88 2.08 11.32
C SER A 62 2.60 2.95 10.09
N ILE A 63 2.06 4.15 10.29
CA ILE A 63 1.89 5.14 9.22
C ILE A 63 3.24 5.61 8.68
N GLN A 64 4.24 5.80 9.54
CA GLN A 64 5.57 6.23 9.15
C GLN A 64 6.21 5.22 8.20
N ASN A 65 6.11 3.93 8.53
CA ASN A 65 6.62 2.87 7.66
C ASN A 65 5.77 2.71 6.40
N LEU A 66 4.45 2.95 6.47
CA LEU A 66 3.60 2.96 5.28
C LEU A 66 3.98 4.09 4.31
N VAL A 67 4.33 5.27 4.81
CA VAL A 67 4.87 6.38 3.99
C VAL A 67 6.19 5.96 3.33
N HIS A 68 7.07 5.32 4.09
CA HIS A 68 8.33 4.83 3.54
C HIS A 68 8.11 3.75 2.46
N GLY A 69 7.23 2.78 2.71
CA GLY A 69 6.86 1.76 1.73
C GLY A 69 6.21 2.35 0.48
N ALA A 70 5.33 3.35 0.63
CA ALA A 70 4.74 4.07 -0.48
C ALA A 70 5.80 4.79 -1.33
N TRP A 71 6.77 5.43 -0.68
CA TRP A 71 7.90 6.06 -1.36
C TRP A 71 8.70 5.04 -2.17
N LEU A 72 9.07 3.90 -1.58
CA LEU A 72 9.75 2.81 -2.31
C LEU A 72 8.91 2.33 -3.50
N ALA A 73 7.61 2.10 -3.32
CA ALA A 73 6.73 1.59 -4.37
C ALA A 73 6.73 2.48 -5.62
N VAL A 74 6.65 3.80 -5.43
CA VAL A 74 6.54 4.76 -6.54
C VAL A 74 7.90 5.09 -7.17
N THR A 75 9.00 5.05 -6.41
CA THR A 75 10.34 5.25 -6.97
C THR A 75 10.84 4.03 -7.72
N ASP A 76 10.70 2.85 -7.10
CA ASP A 76 11.01 1.56 -7.69
C ASP A 76 10.36 0.43 -6.86
N TRP A 77 9.28 -0.15 -7.37
CA TRP A 77 8.54 -1.19 -6.65
C TRP A 77 9.40 -2.42 -6.30
N ARG A 78 10.52 -2.63 -6.99
CA ARG A 78 11.45 -3.72 -6.67
C ARG A 78 12.15 -3.49 -5.34
N ASP A 79 12.41 -2.24 -4.95
CA ASP A 79 13.00 -1.92 -3.65
C ASP A 79 12.02 -2.21 -2.52
N LEU A 80 10.72 -1.92 -2.73
CA LEU A 80 9.66 -2.37 -1.83
C LEU A 80 9.66 -3.90 -1.70
N ARG A 81 9.77 -4.63 -2.81
CA ARG A 81 9.81 -6.10 -2.81
C ARG A 81 11.03 -6.63 -2.05
N VAL A 82 12.20 -6.00 -2.20
CA VAL A 82 13.40 -6.37 -1.44
C VAL A 82 13.17 -6.16 0.06
N ALA A 83 12.69 -4.99 0.47
CA ALA A 83 12.41 -4.71 1.89
C ALA A 83 11.38 -5.70 2.48
N ALA A 84 10.33 -6.03 1.72
CA ALA A 84 9.35 -7.03 2.13
C ALA A 84 9.96 -8.44 2.26
N ASN A 85 10.88 -8.82 1.36
CA ASN A 85 11.56 -10.11 1.41
C ASN A 85 12.56 -10.21 2.57
N GLU A 86 13.20 -9.11 2.97
CA GLU A 86 14.03 -9.07 4.17
C GLU A 86 13.21 -9.36 5.42
N LEU A 87 11.99 -8.83 5.53
CA LEU A 87 11.08 -9.10 6.65
C LEU A 87 10.49 -10.53 6.65
N ARG A 88 10.43 -11.17 5.48
CA ARG A 88 9.99 -12.58 5.34
C ARG A 88 11.10 -13.58 5.68
N SER A 89 12.36 -13.16 5.57
CA SER A 89 13.51 -14.03 5.78
C SER A 89 13.72 -14.23 7.28
N PRO A 90 13.74 -15.48 7.78
CA PRO A 90 13.72 -15.80 9.20
C PRO A 90 14.97 -15.39 9.98
#